data_AF-A0A3D4V1M3-F1
#
_entry.id   AF-A0A3D4V1M3-F1
#
_cell.length_a   1.000
_cell.length_b   1.000
_cell.length_c   1.000
_cell.angle_alpha   90.00
_cell.angle_beta   90.00
_cell.angle_gamma   90.00
#
_symmetry.space_group_name_H-M   'P 1'
#
loop_
_entity.id
_entity.type
_entity.pdbx_description
1 polymer ?
#
loop_
_entity_poly.entity_id
_entity_poly.type
_entity_poly.pdbx_seq_one_letter_code
_entity_poly.pdbx_strand_id
1 'polypeptide(L)'
;MEKIFKEFVTGPVRHTADIKELTEIANYANTANGESMYMSVYDFTEDYVEYVKEKKSVSGYNGSVSISKLFFDIDMGKGTENMCLTKARNLVDELINGWDLDPQYIQPWFSGKGFHIITPDFFGFGVGSDVPDKVKNTLTHYFKDIDPVVYDTVRLLRMGNSKHEKTGLFKIP
;
A
#
# COMPACT_ATOMS: atom_id res chain seq x y z
N MET A 1 -10.29 -19.78 -8.98
CA MET A 1 -9.97 -18.58 -8.18
C MET A 1 -10.12 -17.40 -9.12
N GLU A 2 -10.81 -16.35 -8.69
CA GLU A 2 -10.88 -15.12 -9.46
C GLU A 2 -9.48 -14.48 -9.53
N LYS A 3 -9.12 -13.93 -10.69
CA LYS A 3 -7.82 -13.29 -10.87
C LYS A 3 -7.81 -11.94 -10.19
N ILE A 4 -6.75 -11.67 -9.44
CA ILE A 4 -6.53 -10.38 -8.79
C ILE A 4 -5.50 -9.60 -9.60
N PHE A 5 -5.86 -8.38 -9.96
CA PHE A 5 -5.01 -7.45 -10.67
C PHE A 5 -4.56 -6.31 -9.76
N LYS A 6 -3.38 -5.78 -10.07
CA LYS A 6 -2.81 -4.59 -9.44
C LYS A 6 -2.29 -3.67 -10.54
N GLU A 7 -2.46 -2.38 -10.35
CA GLU A 7 -1.55 -1.41 -10.97
C GLU A 7 -0.13 -1.63 -10.42
N PHE A 8 0.85 -1.61 -11.32
CA PHE A 8 2.25 -1.85 -11.06
C PHE A 8 3.12 -0.89 -11.86
N VAL A 9 4.14 -0.32 -11.23
CA VAL A 9 5.07 0.64 -11.86
C VAL A 9 6.50 0.25 -11.52
N THR A 10 7.36 0.22 -12.53
CA THR A 10 8.83 0.12 -12.38
C THR A 10 9.50 1.44 -12.77
N GLY A 11 10.47 1.86 -11.97
CA GLY A 11 11.12 3.16 -12.11
C GLY A 11 10.29 4.32 -11.57
N PRO A 12 10.68 5.57 -11.87
CA PRO A 12 9.99 6.76 -11.38
C PRO A 12 8.50 6.71 -11.67
N VAL A 13 7.66 7.15 -10.72
CA VAL A 13 6.21 7.18 -10.90
C VAL A 13 5.87 8.02 -12.13
N ARG A 14 5.51 7.34 -13.23
CA ARG A 14 5.02 7.93 -14.48
C ARG A 14 3.50 7.90 -14.48
N HIS A 15 2.88 8.67 -15.38
CA HIS A 15 1.43 8.74 -15.50
C HIS A 15 0.75 7.43 -15.94
N THR A 16 1.51 6.43 -16.39
CA THR A 16 0.99 5.13 -16.84
C THR A 16 1.54 4.00 -15.97
N ALA A 17 0.63 3.31 -15.27
CA ALA A 17 0.92 2.06 -14.60
C ALA A 17 0.57 0.87 -15.51
N ASP A 18 1.39 -0.18 -15.46
CA ASP A 18 1.02 -1.47 -16.02
C ASP A 18 -0.06 -2.10 -15.12
N ILE A 19 -0.97 -2.87 -15.72
CA ILE A 19 -1.89 -3.71 -14.95
C ILE A 19 -1.41 -5.15 -15.08
N LYS A 20 -1.11 -5.77 -13.94
CA LYS A 20 -0.57 -7.13 -13.88
C LYS A 20 -1.37 -7.99 -12.90
N GLU A 21 -1.42 -9.28 -13.17
CA GLU A 21 -1.94 -10.24 -12.21
C GLU A 21 -1.01 -10.29 -10.98
N LEU A 22 -1.56 -10.38 -9.79
CA LEU A 22 -0.78 -10.36 -8.53
C LEU A 22 0.30 -11.47 -8.50
N THR A 23 0.00 -12.63 -9.08
CA THR A 23 0.92 -13.77 -9.19
C THR A 23 2.15 -13.45 -10.05
N GLU A 24 2.00 -12.60 -11.08
CA GLU A 24 3.11 -12.15 -11.92
C GLU A 24 3.99 -11.13 -11.18
N ILE A 25 3.40 -10.26 -10.36
CA ILE A 25 4.11 -9.21 -9.60
C ILE A 25 5.11 -9.81 -8.61
N ALA A 26 4.80 -10.98 -8.02
CA ALA A 26 5.70 -11.68 -7.11
C ALA A 26 7.08 -11.96 -7.74
N ASN A 27 7.13 -12.18 -9.05
CA ASN A 27 8.39 -12.41 -9.77
C ASN A 27 9.27 -11.14 -9.84
N TYR A 28 8.67 -9.95 -9.77
CA TYR A 28 9.39 -8.68 -9.88
C TYR A 28 9.99 -8.22 -8.54
N ALA A 29 9.48 -8.69 -7.41
CA ALA A 29 9.97 -8.30 -6.09
C ALA A 29 11.47 -8.61 -5.88
N ASN A 30 11.98 -9.66 -6.55
CA ASN A 30 13.39 -10.05 -6.50
C ASN A 30 14.24 -9.43 -7.61
N THR A 31 13.62 -8.75 -8.58
CA THR A 31 14.30 -8.20 -9.77
C THR A 31 14.42 -6.69 -9.73
N ALA A 32 14.06 -6.04 -8.61
CA ALA A 32 14.12 -4.59 -8.48
C ALA A 32 15.47 -4.00 -8.89
N ASN A 33 16.58 -4.72 -8.72
CA ASN A 33 17.91 -4.38 -9.23
C ASN A 33 18.32 -2.89 -9.04
N GLY A 34 17.91 -2.29 -7.92
CA GLY A 34 18.19 -0.88 -7.61
C GLY A 34 17.20 0.14 -8.19
N GLU A 35 16.08 -0.29 -8.76
CA GLU A 35 14.99 0.56 -9.25
C GLU A 35 13.89 0.73 -8.20
N SER A 36 13.10 1.80 -8.33
CA SER A 36 11.86 1.94 -7.57
C SER A 36 10.75 1.08 -8.18
N MET A 37 9.91 0.50 -7.33
CA MET A 37 8.77 -0.30 -7.76
C MET A 37 7.57 0.02 -6.88
N TYR A 38 6.40 0.15 -7.49
CA TYR A 38 5.18 0.50 -6.79
C TYR A 38 4.03 -0.40 -7.21
N MET A 39 3.12 -0.65 -6.27
CA MET A 39 1.88 -1.39 -6.51
C MET A 39 0.69 -0.66 -5.91
N SER A 40 -0.47 -0.80 -6.53
CA SER A 40 -1.74 -0.31 -5.96
C SER A 40 -2.05 -0.93 -4.60
N VAL A 41 -2.68 -0.14 -3.73
CA VAL A 41 -3.20 -0.62 -2.44
C VAL A 41 -4.31 -1.62 -2.65
N TYR A 42 -5.28 -1.27 -3.48
CA TYR A 42 -6.46 -2.08 -3.75
C TYR A 42 -6.19 -3.20 -4.73
N ASP A 43 -6.99 -4.25 -4.62
CA ASP A 43 -7.05 -5.44 -5.46
C ASP A 43 -8.20 -5.25 -6.46
N PHE A 44 -7.90 -5.40 -7.75
CA PHE A 44 -8.85 -5.18 -8.85
C PHE A 44 -9.24 -6.50 -9.53
N THR A 45 -10.42 -6.51 -10.14
CA THR A 45 -10.97 -7.59 -10.95
C THR A 45 -10.77 -7.33 -12.46
N GLU A 46 -11.21 -8.26 -13.32
CA GLU A 46 -11.04 -8.14 -14.78
C GLU A 46 -11.75 -6.92 -15.38
N ASP A 47 -12.85 -6.47 -14.77
CA ASP A 47 -13.58 -5.26 -15.17
C ASP A 47 -12.71 -3.98 -15.15
N TYR A 48 -11.78 -3.88 -14.20
CA TYR A 48 -10.80 -2.79 -14.16
C TYR A 48 -9.88 -2.81 -15.38
N VAL A 49 -9.41 -4.00 -15.77
CA VAL A 49 -8.55 -4.19 -16.94
C VAL A 49 -9.29 -3.75 -18.20
N GLU A 50 -10.54 -4.14 -18.33
CA GLU A 50 -11.42 -3.75 -19.45
C GLU A 50 -11.65 -2.23 -19.47
N TYR A 51 -11.96 -1.63 -18.32
CA TYR A 51 -12.14 -0.19 -18.17
C TYR A 51 -10.92 0.59 -18.64
N VAL A 52 -9.72 0.25 -18.15
CA VAL A 52 -8.49 0.96 -18.52
C VAL A 52 -8.15 0.74 -20.00
N LYS A 53 -8.41 -0.47 -20.54
CA LYS A 53 -8.23 -0.76 -21.95
C LYS A 53 -9.13 0.08 -22.85
N GLU A 54 -10.38 0.31 -22.45
CA GLU A 54 -11.35 1.13 -23.18
C GLU A 54 -11.06 2.63 -23.02
N LYS A 55 -10.91 3.12 -21.78
CA LYS A 55 -10.77 4.55 -21.46
C LYS A 55 -9.35 5.09 -21.65
N LYS A 56 -8.35 4.22 -21.79
CA LYS A 56 -6.92 4.57 -21.82
C LYS A 56 -6.50 5.42 -20.62
N SER A 57 -7.18 5.25 -19.49
CA SER A 57 -7.00 6.02 -18.27
C SER A 57 -7.57 5.25 -17.09
N VAL A 58 -6.95 5.41 -15.92
CA VAL A 58 -7.44 4.90 -14.63
C VAL A 58 -8.43 5.86 -13.96
N SER A 59 -8.45 7.12 -14.43
CA SER A 59 -9.27 8.17 -13.84
C SER A 59 -10.75 7.86 -14.00
N GLY A 60 -11.53 8.07 -12.93
CA GLY A 60 -12.97 7.90 -12.93
C GLY A 60 -13.46 6.46 -12.79
N TYR A 61 -12.57 5.48 -12.60
CA TYR A 61 -12.99 4.13 -12.28
C TYR A 61 -13.76 4.10 -10.95
N ASN A 62 -14.97 3.55 -10.98
CA ASN A 62 -15.88 3.43 -9.84
C ASN A 62 -16.43 1.99 -9.67
N GLY A 63 -15.76 1.02 -10.28
CA GLY A 63 -16.09 -0.39 -10.14
C GLY A 63 -15.70 -0.94 -8.77
N SER A 64 -15.96 -2.22 -8.56
CA SER A 64 -15.68 -2.85 -7.28
C SER A 64 -14.18 -3.05 -7.10
N VAL A 65 -13.72 -2.88 -5.87
CA VAL A 65 -12.34 -3.16 -5.45
C VAL A 65 -12.35 -3.88 -4.12
N SER A 66 -11.25 -4.53 -3.78
CA SER A 66 -11.01 -5.07 -2.43
C SER A 66 -9.63 -4.68 -1.91
N ILE A 67 -9.34 -5.02 -0.65
CA ILE A 67 -8.05 -4.76 -0.03
C ILE A 67 -7.62 -5.98 0.78
N SER A 68 -6.54 -6.62 0.38
CA SER A 68 -5.98 -7.77 1.11
C SER A 68 -5.03 -7.37 2.24
N LYS A 69 -4.46 -6.16 2.17
CA LYS A 69 -3.46 -5.64 3.11
C LYS A 69 -3.72 -4.19 3.45
N LEU A 70 -3.68 -3.87 4.74
CA LEU A 70 -3.76 -2.50 5.24
C LEU A 70 -2.34 -1.93 5.36
N PHE A 71 -2.18 -0.68 4.97
CA PHE A 71 -0.89 0.02 4.94
C PHE A 71 -0.94 1.27 5.79
N PHE A 72 -0.23 1.25 6.90
CA PHE A 72 -0.08 2.40 7.77
C PHE A 72 1.24 3.10 7.44
N ASP A 73 1.16 4.31 6.89
CA ASP A 73 2.34 5.12 6.53
C ASP A 73 2.63 6.16 7.61
N ILE A 74 3.86 6.13 8.11
CA ILE A 74 4.39 7.04 9.12
C ILE A 74 5.57 7.78 8.50
N ASP A 75 5.37 9.04 8.14
CA ASP A 75 6.42 9.91 7.59
C ASP A 75 7.18 10.64 8.71
N MET A 76 8.47 10.86 8.51
CA MET A 76 9.30 11.63 9.46
C MET A 76 8.91 13.11 9.53
N GLY A 77 8.38 13.66 8.44
CA GLY A 77 7.92 15.05 8.33
C GLY A 77 9.00 16.06 8.72
N LYS A 78 8.66 16.96 9.64
CA LYS A 78 9.58 17.94 10.25
C LYS A 78 10.19 17.43 11.57
N GLY A 79 9.93 16.18 11.96
CA GLY A 79 10.42 15.58 13.21
C GLY A 79 11.82 14.98 13.07
N THR A 80 12.28 14.34 14.15
CA THR A 80 13.54 13.59 14.16
C THR A 80 13.31 12.11 13.82
N GLU A 81 14.37 11.42 13.41
CA GLU A 81 14.34 9.96 13.20
C GLU A 81 13.83 9.21 14.43
N ASN A 82 14.28 9.60 15.64
CA ASN A 82 13.85 9.00 16.89
C ASN A 82 12.34 9.20 17.14
N MET A 83 11.78 10.36 16.79
CA MET A 83 10.34 10.59 16.91
C MET A 83 9.56 9.70 15.94
N CYS A 84 10.02 9.57 14.70
CA CYS A 84 9.40 8.70 13.69
C CYS A 84 9.44 7.23 14.12
N LEU A 85 10.58 6.75 14.60
CA LEU A 85 10.74 5.39 15.13
C LEU A 85 9.85 5.14 16.36
N THR A 86 9.72 6.13 17.25
CA THR A 86 8.83 6.04 18.41
C THR A 86 7.36 5.90 17.97
N LYS A 87 6.91 6.69 16.99
CA LYS A 87 5.56 6.57 16.42
C LYS A 87 5.33 5.18 15.80
N ALA A 88 6.30 4.67 15.04
CA ALA A 88 6.21 3.35 14.44
C ALA A 88 6.10 2.24 15.50
N ARG A 89 6.90 2.31 16.56
CA ARG A 89 6.82 1.36 17.69
C ARG A 89 5.49 1.45 18.42
N ASN A 90 5.00 2.65 18.67
CA ASN A 90 3.71 2.86 19.34
C ASN A 90 2.56 2.29 18.50
N LEU A 91 2.58 2.48 17.18
CA LEU A 91 1.55 1.89 16.31
C LEU A 91 1.62 0.36 16.34
N VAL A 92 2.82 -0.23 16.27
CA VAL A 92 2.98 -1.69 16.36
C VAL A 92 2.48 -2.20 17.71
N ASP A 93 2.80 -1.52 18.81
CA ASP A 93 2.31 -1.85 20.14
C ASP A 93 0.79 -1.74 20.24
N GLU A 94 0.19 -0.70 19.66
CA GLU A 94 -1.26 -0.52 19.57
C GLU A 94 -1.92 -1.65 18.76
N LEU A 95 -1.34 -2.04 17.62
CA LEU A 95 -1.85 -3.15 16.80
C LEU A 95 -1.80 -4.48 17.57
N ILE A 96 -0.71 -4.75 18.29
CA ILE A 96 -0.56 -6.00 19.05
C ILE A 96 -1.47 -5.99 20.29
N ASN A 97 -1.34 -4.99 21.16
CA ASN A 97 -1.95 -5.00 22.48
C ASN A 97 -3.32 -4.35 22.52
N GLY A 98 -3.57 -3.36 21.66
CA GLY A 98 -4.84 -2.66 21.57
C GLY A 98 -5.86 -3.34 20.65
N TRP A 99 -5.37 -4.00 19.59
CA TRP A 99 -6.19 -4.67 18.59
C TRP A 99 -6.05 -6.21 18.59
N ASP A 100 -5.21 -6.77 19.46
CA ASP A 100 -4.98 -8.21 19.60
C ASP A 100 -4.53 -8.89 18.30
N LEU A 101 -3.75 -8.18 17.48
CA LEU A 101 -3.14 -8.77 16.28
C LEU A 101 -1.93 -9.59 16.68
N ASP A 102 -1.87 -10.82 16.14
CA ASP A 102 -0.68 -11.64 16.24
C ASP A 102 0.52 -10.94 15.56
N PRO A 103 1.64 -10.73 16.28
CA PRO A 103 2.84 -10.10 15.75
C PRO A 103 3.35 -10.72 14.44
N GLN A 104 3.09 -12.01 14.18
CA GLN A 104 3.51 -12.67 12.93
C GLN A 104 2.85 -12.09 11.67
N TYR A 105 1.72 -11.40 11.82
CA TYR A 105 0.99 -10.78 10.72
C TYR A 105 1.32 -9.29 10.54
N ILE A 106 2.15 -8.72 11.42
CA ILE A 106 2.54 -7.32 11.36
C ILE A 106 3.92 -7.23 10.71
N GLN A 107 4.01 -6.46 9.63
CA GLN A 107 5.25 -6.33 8.85
C GLN A 107 5.68 -4.86 8.84
N PRO A 108 6.57 -4.45 9.75
CA PRO A 108 7.24 -3.17 9.69
C PRO A 108 8.20 -3.11 8.51
N TRP A 109 8.31 -1.95 7.88
CA TRP A 109 9.28 -1.67 6.83
C TRP A 109 9.83 -0.26 7.00
N PHE A 110 11.15 -0.11 7.05
CA PHE A 110 11.78 1.19 6.84
C PHE A 110 11.59 1.63 5.39
N SER A 111 11.06 2.83 5.18
CA SER A 111 10.76 3.39 3.85
C SER A 111 11.79 4.42 3.37
N GLY A 112 12.97 4.51 3.98
CA GLY A 112 13.97 5.52 3.61
C GLY A 112 13.69 6.92 4.16
N LYS A 113 12.44 7.27 4.47
CA LYS A 113 12.03 8.54 5.09
C LYS A 113 11.02 8.39 6.22
N GLY A 114 10.77 7.15 6.64
CA GLY A 114 9.73 6.83 7.58
C GLY A 114 9.54 5.32 7.67
N PHE A 115 8.34 4.90 8.05
CA PHE A 115 7.99 3.49 8.20
C PHE A 115 6.65 3.20 7.54
N HIS A 116 6.57 2.07 6.84
CA HIS A 116 5.30 1.49 6.45
C HIS A 116 5.06 0.26 7.33
N ILE A 117 3.94 0.21 8.04
CA ILE A 117 3.50 -0.98 8.75
C ILE A 117 2.42 -1.65 7.92
N ILE A 118 2.58 -2.92 7.58
CA ILE A 118 1.65 -3.67 6.73
C ILE A 118 1.02 -4.79 7.55
N THR A 119 -0.30 -4.94 7.45
CA THR A 119 -1.07 -6.00 8.10
C THR A 119 -2.06 -6.61 7.09
N PRO A 120 -2.62 -7.80 7.33
CA PRO A 120 -3.81 -8.26 6.63
C PRO A 120 -4.99 -7.30 6.81
N ASP A 121 -6.01 -7.40 5.97
CA ASP A 121 -7.30 -6.79 6.27
C ASP A 121 -7.99 -7.50 7.45
N PHE A 122 -7.73 -7.01 8.66
CA PHE A 122 -8.34 -7.50 9.89
C PHE A 122 -9.72 -6.86 10.20
N PHE A 123 -10.18 -5.91 9.38
CA PHE A 123 -11.53 -5.35 9.47
C PHE A 123 -12.53 -6.08 8.56
N GLY A 124 -12.05 -6.79 7.53
CA GLY A 124 -12.89 -7.55 6.61
C GLY A 124 -13.74 -6.64 5.71
N PHE A 125 -13.13 -5.62 5.11
CA PHE A 125 -13.82 -4.65 4.24
C PHE A 125 -14.50 -5.30 3.03
N GLY A 126 -14.01 -6.45 2.57
CA GLY A 126 -14.59 -7.21 1.48
C GLY A 126 -14.40 -6.55 0.12
N VAL A 127 -15.37 -6.75 -0.78
CA VAL A 127 -15.35 -6.25 -2.17
C VAL A 127 -16.49 -5.26 -2.35
N GLY A 128 -16.21 -4.12 -2.99
CA GLY A 128 -17.23 -3.12 -3.32
C GLY A 128 -16.63 -1.83 -3.85
N SER A 129 -17.46 -0.99 -4.47
CA SER A 129 -17.03 0.32 -4.97
C SER A 129 -16.88 1.37 -3.85
N ASP A 130 -17.48 1.13 -2.69
CA ASP A 130 -17.40 1.99 -1.50
C ASP A 130 -16.28 1.58 -0.52
N VAL A 131 -15.54 0.51 -0.85
CA VAL A 131 -14.43 0.00 -0.03
C VAL A 131 -13.37 1.07 0.24
N PRO A 132 -12.94 1.89 -0.75
CA PRO A 132 -11.92 2.91 -0.48
C PRO A 132 -12.34 3.92 0.58
N ASP A 133 -13.59 4.38 0.53
CA ASP A 133 -14.13 5.31 1.53
C ASP A 133 -14.26 4.64 2.90
N LYS A 134 -14.72 3.38 2.96
CA LYS A 134 -14.80 2.61 4.21
C LYS A 134 -13.42 2.44 4.86
N VAL A 135 -12.42 2.05 4.08
CA VAL A 135 -11.04 1.89 4.55
C VAL A 135 -10.52 3.21 5.10
N LYS A 136 -10.60 4.28 4.31
CA LYS A 136 -10.11 5.60 4.71
C LYS A 136 -10.79 6.09 6.00
N ASN A 137 -12.12 6.04 6.05
CA ASN A 137 -12.88 6.50 7.21
C ASN A 137 -12.58 5.66 8.46
N THR A 138 -12.49 4.34 8.32
CA THR A 138 -12.21 3.43 9.45
C THR A 138 -10.81 3.65 9.99
N LEU A 139 -9.80 3.67 9.14
CA LEU A 139 -8.41 3.75 9.59
C LEU A 139 -8.06 5.12 10.15
N THR A 140 -8.61 6.20 9.59
CA THR A 140 -8.42 7.56 10.14
C THR A 140 -9.21 7.81 11.41
N HIS A 141 -10.29 7.08 11.64
CA HIS A 141 -11.04 7.12 12.90
C HIS A 141 -10.24 6.51 14.05
N TYR A 142 -9.66 5.33 13.81
CA TYR A 142 -8.96 4.56 14.85
C TYR A 142 -7.49 4.97 15.02
N PHE A 143 -6.79 5.29 13.94
CA PHE A 143 -5.35 5.57 13.96
C PHE A 143 -5.11 7.02 13.55
N LYS A 144 -4.62 7.84 14.49
CA LYS A 144 -4.48 9.30 14.27
C LYS A 144 -3.15 9.74 13.69
N ASP A 145 -2.13 8.87 13.76
CA ASP A 145 -0.76 9.17 13.35
C ASP A 145 -0.43 8.72 11.92
N ILE A 146 -1.43 8.25 11.16
CA ILE A 146 -1.24 7.70 9.81
C ILE A 146 -1.65 8.69 8.72
N ASP A 147 -1.00 8.63 7.56
CA ASP A 147 -1.37 9.46 6.41
C ASP A 147 -2.66 8.94 5.73
N PRO A 148 -3.77 9.69 5.73
CA PRO A 148 -5.02 9.28 5.08
C PRO A 148 -4.91 9.17 3.55
N VAL A 149 -3.92 9.81 2.92
CA VAL A 149 -3.74 9.85 1.45
C VAL A 149 -3.32 8.46 0.91
N VAL A 150 -2.84 7.58 1.79
CA VAL A 150 -2.48 6.20 1.44
C VAL A 150 -3.67 5.41 0.87
N TYR A 151 -4.90 5.79 1.23
CA TYR A 151 -6.10 5.00 0.94
C TYR A 151 -6.91 5.49 -0.27
N ASP A 152 -6.41 6.45 -1.03
CA ASP A 152 -7.05 6.84 -2.28
C ASP A 152 -7.00 5.66 -3.30
N THR A 153 -8.08 5.46 -4.08
CA THR A 153 -8.30 4.24 -4.89
C THR A 153 -7.16 3.88 -5.84
N VAL A 154 -6.49 4.89 -6.41
CA VAL A 154 -5.39 4.72 -7.36
C VAL A 154 -4.02 4.93 -6.71
N ARG A 155 -3.94 4.89 -5.37
CA ARG A 155 -2.70 5.12 -4.67
C ARG A 155 -1.73 3.95 -4.89
N LEU A 156 -0.52 4.30 -5.29
CA LEU A 156 0.59 3.37 -5.43
C LEU A 156 1.49 3.44 -4.20
N LEU A 157 1.86 2.27 -3.66
CA LEU A 157 2.78 2.13 -2.55
C LEU A 157 4.06 1.41 -2.97
N ARG A 158 5.17 1.88 -2.43
CA ARG A 158 6.48 1.33 -2.77
C ARG A 158 6.63 -0.10 -2.24
N MET A 159 7.05 -1.01 -3.12
CA MET A 159 7.28 -2.42 -2.81
C MET A 159 8.55 -2.62 -1.98
N GLY A 160 8.61 -3.72 -1.23
CA GLY A 160 9.81 -4.14 -0.50
C GLY A 160 11.01 -4.33 -1.43
N ASN A 161 12.21 -4.14 -0.92
CA ASN A 161 13.49 -4.24 -1.64
C ASN A 161 13.67 -3.28 -2.84
N SER A 162 12.74 -2.36 -3.07
CA SER A 162 12.88 -1.34 -4.11
C SER A 162 13.50 -0.05 -3.56
N LYS A 163 14.13 0.70 -4.45
CA LYS A 163 14.86 1.93 -4.12
C LYS A 163 13.92 3.12 -4.01
N HIS A 164 14.13 3.98 -3.02
CA HIS A 164 13.50 5.29 -2.97
C HIS A 164 14.25 6.24 -3.92
N GLU A 165 13.55 6.81 -4.91
CA GLU A 165 14.15 7.68 -5.94
C GLU A 165 14.96 8.85 -5.36
N LYS A 166 14.37 9.63 -4.44
CA LYS A 166 15.03 10.83 -3.87
C LYS A 166 16.17 10.54 -2.90
N THR A 167 16.05 9.54 -2.02
CA THR A 167 17.08 9.28 -0.99
C THR A 167 18.09 8.24 -1.42
N GLY A 168 17.77 7.43 -2.42
CA GLY A 168 18.55 6.26 -2.81
C GLY A 168 18.50 5.09 -1.82
N LEU A 169 17.75 5.21 -0.72
CA LEU A 169 17.62 4.18 0.31
C LEU A 169 16.60 3.13 -0.11
N PHE A 170 16.83 1.88 0.31
CA PHE A 170 15.94 0.77 0.01
C PHE A 170 14.81 0.66 1.03
N LYS A 171 13.65 0.15 0.60
CA LYS A 171 12.60 -0.27 1.51
C LYS A 171 12.95 -1.65 2.08
N ILE A 172 13.26 -1.73 3.37
CA ILE A 172 13.76 -2.93 4.04
C ILE A 172 12.92 -3.28 5.28
N PRO A 173 12.75 -4.56 5.63
CA PRO A 173 12.02 -4.97 6.82
C PRO A 173 12.79 -4.63 8.11
#